data_AF-A0A1R0WJZ0-F1
#
_entry.id   AF-A0A1R0WJZ0-F1
#
_cell.length_a   1.000
_cell.length_b   1.000
_cell.length_c   1.000
_cell.angle_alpha   90.00
_cell.angle_beta   90.00
_cell.angle_gamma   90.00
#
_symmetry.space_group_name_H-M   'P 1'
#
loop_
_entity.id
_entity.type
_entity.pdbx_description
1 polymer ?
#
loop_
_entity_poly.entity_id
_entity_poly.type
_entity_poly.pdbx_seq_one_letter_code
_entity_poly.pdbx_strand_id
1 'polypeptide(L)'
;MDVKIHIPEIPAEWTQRTRSGHTNVWNGHFYRNGLPEVKLDPPQHGLYAERFDDGWYWVCDCPKCLGKDDPFPYIVCDEHNRCETCGIHRSELKEKPAWGVHGGWQCNFCHTREHEARKNAAIEAAREQGHSENDCWYTDKLICPVCASECTSDDIDPEDQDVTCYVCDTNFTVEIEYDLANLGLINSEEEED
;
A
#
# COMPACT_ATOMS: atom_id res chain seq x y z
N MET A 1 -26.51 -9.28 1.32
CA MET A 1 -26.96 -9.57 -0.05
C MET A 1 -26.46 -10.97 -0.38
N ASP A 2 -27.34 -11.97 -0.41
CA ASP A 2 -26.94 -13.36 -0.66
C ASP A 2 -26.89 -13.64 -2.16
N VAL A 3 -25.90 -13.05 -2.84
CA VAL A 3 -25.60 -13.40 -4.23
C VAL A 3 -24.86 -14.73 -4.20
N LYS A 4 -25.47 -15.77 -4.79
CA LYS A 4 -24.86 -17.09 -5.00
C LYS A 4 -25.20 -17.56 -6.42
N ILE A 5 -24.20 -17.64 -7.29
CA ILE A 5 -24.36 -17.99 -8.71
C ILE A 5 -23.52 -19.24 -9.00
N HIS A 6 -24.14 -20.32 -9.45
CA HIS A 6 -23.42 -21.57 -9.74
C HIS A 6 -22.39 -21.40 -10.87
N ILE A 7 -21.24 -22.07 -10.75
CA ILE A 7 -20.15 -22.10 -11.73
C ILE A 7 -20.14 -23.50 -12.39
N PRO A 8 -20.94 -23.74 -13.45
CA PRO A 8 -21.05 -25.06 -14.06
C PRO A 8 -19.78 -25.55 -14.75
N GLU A 9 -18.84 -24.65 -15.06
CA GLU A 9 -17.58 -24.95 -15.74
C GLU A 9 -16.58 -25.68 -14.84
N ILE A 10 -16.73 -25.60 -13.52
CA ILE A 10 -15.78 -26.14 -12.55
C ILE A 10 -16.39 -27.35 -11.85
N PRO A 11 -15.80 -28.55 -11.99
CA PRO A 11 -16.28 -29.76 -11.32
C PRO A 11 -16.31 -29.62 -9.79
N ALA A 12 -17.34 -30.18 -9.17
CA ALA A 12 -17.55 -30.10 -7.72
C ALA A 12 -16.45 -30.80 -6.91
N GLU A 13 -15.78 -31.80 -7.49
CA GLU A 13 -14.68 -32.52 -6.86
C GLU A 13 -13.37 -31.71 -6.82
N TRP A 14 -13.25 -30.62 -7.59
CA TRP A 14 -12.06 -29.76 -7.54
C TRP A 14 -12.04 -28.97 -6.24
N THR A 15 -10.87 -28.91 -5.60
CA THR A 15 -10.68 -28.27 -4.28
C THR A 15 -9.68 -27.13 -4.30
N GLN A 16 -8.80 -27.07 -5.32
CA GLN A 16 -7.67 -26.15 -5.35
C GLN A 16 -8.00 -24.90 -6.17
N ARG A 17 -8.00 -23.72 -5.52
CA ARG A 17 -8.24 -22.42 -6.16
C ARG A 17 -7.35 -21.34 -5.55
N THR A 18 -6.55 -20.67 -6.38
CA THR A 18 -5.87 -19.42 -6.03
C THR A 18 -6.61 -18.21 -6.61
N ARG A 19 -6.21 -17.02 -6.16
CA ARG A 19 -6.69 -15.73 -6.66
C ARG A 19 -5.51 -14.96 -7.24
N SER A 20 -5.76 -14.22 -8.31
CA SER A 20 -4.84 -13.23 -8.86
C SER A 20 -5.65 -12.01 -9.28
N GLY A 21 -5.70 -10.99 -8.42
CA GLY A 21 -6.66 -9.90 -8.58
C GLY A 21 -8.09 -10.44 -8.65
N HIS A 22 -8.82 -10.03 -9.69
CA HIS A 22 -10.20 -10.44 -9.95
C HIS A 22 -10.34 -11.87 -10.50
N THR A 23 -9.25 -12.47 -10.98
CA THR A 23 -9.26 -13.78 -11.64
C THR A 23 -9.15 -14.92 -10.63
N ASN A 24 -10.02 -15.93 -10.78
CA ASN A 24 -9.97 -17.16 -10.01
C ASN A 24 -9.28 -18.25 -10.84
N VAL A 25 -8.28 -18.90 -10.23
CA VAL A 25 -7.43 -19.89 -10.92
C VAL A 25 -7.53 -21.23 -10.21
N TRP A 26 -8.11 -22.22 -10.89
CA TRP A 26 -8.17 -23.60 -10.41
C TRP A 26 -7.00 -24.40 -10.94
N ASN A 27 -6.48 -25.29 -10.10
CA ASN A 27 -5.35 -26.16 -10.43
C ASN A 27 -4.15 -25.39 -11.01
N GLY A 28 -3.92 -24.18 -10.49
CA GLY A 28 -2.77 -23.38 -10.88
C GLY A 28 -1.47 -24.16 -10.79
N HIS A 29 -0.49 -23.80 -11.63
CA HIS A 29 0.78 -24.52 -11.78
C HIS A 29 1.50 -24.91 -10.46
N PHE A 30 1.28 -24.18 -9.36
CA PHE A 30 1.81 -24.48 -8.04
C PHE A 30 1.33 -25.81 -7.44
N TYR A 31 0.14 -26.30 -7.80
CA TYR A 31 -0.49 -27.46 -7.14
C TYR A 31 -0.04 -28.82 -7.67
N ARG A 32 0.55 -28.90 -8.87
CA ARG A 32 1.11 -30.13 -9.47
C ARG A 32 0.21 -31.37 -9.34
N ASN A 33 -1.10 -31.20 -9.49
CA ASN A 33 -2.10 -32.24 -9.21
C ASN A 33 -2.54 -33.03 -10.46
N GLY A 34 -1.93 -32.77 -11.62
CA GLY A 34 -2.25 -33.43 -12.89
C GLY A 34 -3.58 -33.01 -13.52
N LEU A 35 -4.30 -32.06 -12.91
CA LEU A 35 -5.52 -31.48 -13.45
C LEU A 35 -5.20 -30.25 -14.33
N PRO A 36 -6.04 -29.94 -15.33
CA PRO A 36 -5.84 -28.75 -16.15
C PRO A 36 -6.04 -27.47 -15.33
N GLU A 37 -5.17 -26.48 -15.58
CA GLU A 37 -5.34 -25.12 -15.06
C GLU A 37 -6.52 -24.45 -15.76
N VAL A 38 -7.44 -23.88 -14.99
CA VAL A 38 -8.61 -23.14 -15.50
C VAL A 38 -8.65 -21.77 -14.86
N LYS A 39 -8.86 -20.72 -15.67
CA LYS A 39 -8.96 -19.33 -15.22
C LYS A 39 -10.32 -18.79 -15.60
N LEU A 40 -11.07 -18.31 -14.61
CA LEU A 40 -12.35 -17.65 -14.83
C LEU A 40 -12.37 -16.33 -14.08
N ASP A 41 -12.86 -15.30 -14.76
CA ASP A 41 -13.26 -14.06 -14.12
C ASP A 41 -14.73 -14.19 -13.72
N PRO A 42 -15.11 -13.74 -12.51
CA PRO A 42 -16.51 -13.74 -12.12
C PRO A 42 -17.29 -12.73 -12.97
N PRO A 43 -18.61 -12.95 -13.12
CA PRO A 43 -19.46 -12.14 -14.00
C PRO A 43 -19.55 -10.66 -13.58
N GLN A 44 -19.20 -10.35 -12.33
CA GLN A 44 -19.18 -8.98 -11.79
C GLN A 44 -18.02 -8.81 -10.81
N HIS A 45 -17.47 -7.60 -10.77
CA HIS A 45 -16.50 -7.18 -9.76
C HIS A 45 -17.06 -7.34 -8.35
N GLY A 46 -16.19 -7.75 -7.41
CA GLY A 46 -16.58 -7.99 -6.02
C GLY A 46 -17.29 -9.32 -5.76
N LEU A 47 -17.41 -10.19 -6.76
CA LEU A 47 -17.74 -11.59 -6.58
C LEU A 47 -16.48 -12.46 -6.55
N TYR A 48 -16.55 -13.62 -5.90
CA TYR A 48 -15.46 -14.59 -5.85
C TYR A 48 -15.96 -16.02 -5.84
N ALA A 49 -15.12 -16.96 -6.26
CA ALA A 49 -15.49 -18.37 -6.24
C ALA A 49 -15.32 -18.97 -4.84
N GLU A 50 -16.41 -19.48 -4.28
CA GLU A 50 -16.42 -20.27 -3.04
C GLU A 50 -16.96 -21.67 -3.30
N ARG A 51 -16.39 -22.64 -2.59
CA ARG A 51 -16.77 -24.05 -2.68
C ARG A 51 -17.80 -24.35 -1.60
N PHE A 52 -18.89 -24.97 -2.01
CA PHE A 52 -19.90 -25.57 -1.15
C PHE A 52 -19.95 -27.08 -1.42
N ASP A 53 -20.76 -27.81 -0.65
CA ASP A 53 -20.86 -29.28 -0.75
C ASP A 53 -21.29 -29.76 -2.14
N ASP A 54 -22.09 -28.95 -2.83
CA ASP A 54 -22.71 -29.27 -4.11
C ASP A 54 -21.99 -28.65 -5.32
N GLY A 55 -20.93 -27.85 -5.11
CA GLY A 55 -20.15 -27.28 -6.21
C GLY A 55 -19.53 -25.92 -5.91
N TRP A 56 -19.10 -25.26 -6.97
CA TRP A 56 -18.48 -23.93 -6.92
C TRP A 56 -19.49 -22.84 -7.28
N TYR A 57 -19.39 -21.72 -6.57
CA TYR A 57 -20.32 -20.61 -6.70
C TYR A 57 -19.61 -19.27 -6.66
N TRP A 58 -20.05 -18.34 -7.50
CA TRP A 58 -19.74 -16.92 -7.32
C TRP A 58 -20.56 -16.36 -6.17
N VAL A 59 -19.88 -15.83 -5.16
CA VAL A 59 -20.46 -15.21 -3.97
C VAL A 59 -19.89 -13.81 -3.75
N CYS A 60 -20.59 -12.95 -3.01
CA CYS A 60 -20.14 -11.59 -2.75
C CYS A 60 -18.95 -11.58 -1.77
N ASP A 61 -17.78 -11.02 -2.16
CA ASP A 61 -16.65 -10.78 -1.24
C ASP A 61 -16.52 -9.33 -0.82
N CYS A 62 -17.23 -8.41 -1.47
CA CYS A 62 -16.98 -6.98 -1.28
C CYS A 62 -17.09 -6.61 0.21
N PRO A 63 -15.99 -6.17 0.86
CA PRO A 63 -16.00 -5.90 2.30
C PRO A 63 -17.07 -4.88 2.69
N LYS A 64 -17.25 -3.86 1.85
CA LYS A 64 -18.28 -2.82 2.02
C LYS A 64 -19.71 -3.36 1.94
N CYS A 65 -20.01 -4.26 0.99
CA CYS A 65 -21.33 -4.91 0.91
C CYS A 65 -21.62 -5.77 2.14
N LEU A 66 -20.58 -6.39 2.71
CA LEU A 66 -20.68 -7.31 3.83
C LEU A 66 -20.57 -6.62 5.19
N GLY A 67 -20.31 -5.31 5.23
CA GLY A 67 -20.03 -4.58 6.47
C GLY A 67 -18.78 -5.08 7.20
N LYS A 68 -17.82 -5.67 6.47
CA LYS A 68 -16.52 -6.07 7.00
C LYS A 68 -15.65 -4.82 7.14
N ASP A 69 -14.98 -4.69 8.29
CA ASP A 69 -14.00 -3.63 8.54
C ASP A 69 -12.64 -4.06 7.97
N ASP A 70 -12.50 -3.94 6.65
CA ASP A 70 -11.23 -4.15 5.95
C ASP A 70 -10.59 -2.78 5.68
N PRO A 71 -9.46 -2.45 6.33
CA PRO A 71 -8.82 -1.14 6.19
C PRO A 71 -8.23 -0.93 4.80
N PHE A 72 -7.87 -1.99 4.07
CA PHE A 72 -7.23 -1.89 2.75
C PHE A 72 -7.85 -2.88 1.78
N PRO A 73 -9.12 -2.66 1.39
CA PRO A 73 -9.85 -3.61 0.56
C PRO A 73 -9.22 -3.64 -0.83
N TYR A 74 -8.58 -4.76 -1.16
CA TYR A 74 -7.89 -4.93 -2.44
C TYR A 74 -8.87 -5.02 -3.63
N ILE A 75 -10.07 -5.58 -3.41
CA ILE A 75 -11.11 -5.78 -4.43
C ILE A 75 -12.47 -5.43 -3.84
N VAL A 76 -13.19 -4.53 -4.50
CA VAL A 76 -14.57 -4.16 -4.18
C VAL A 76 -15.47 -4.36 -5.39
N CYS A 77 -16.79 -4.41 -5.17
CA CYS A 77 -17.72 -4.43 -6.29
C CYS A 77 -17.72 -3.09 -7.03
N ASP A 78 -18.24 -3.08 -8.26
CA ASP A 78 -18.31 -1.88 -9.10
C ASP A 78 -19.03 -0.73 -8.38
N GLU A 79 -20.16 -1.01 -7.73
CA GLU A 79 -20.89 0.00 -6.95
C GLU A 79 -20.02 0.71 -5.89
N HIS A 80 -19.13 -0.04 -5.24
CA HIS A 80 -18.23 0.45 -4.19
C HIS A 80 -16.86 0.89 -4.72
N ASN A 81 -16.63 0.82 -6.03
CA ASN A 81 -15.37 1.22 -6.66
C ASN A 81 -15.31 2.73 -6.87
N ARG A 82 -15.37 3.47 -5.76
CA ARG A 82 -15.52 4.93 -5.71
C ARG A 82 -14.42 5.55 -4.85
N CYS A 83 -14.07 6.79 -5.16
CA CYS A 83 -13.16 7.58 -4.33
C CYS A 83 -13.74 7.74 -2.93
N GLU A 84 -12.96 7.43 -1.89
CA GLU A 84 -13.40 7.56 -0.49
C GLU A 84 -13.78 8.99 -0.11
N THR A 85 -13.14 10.01 -0.69
CA THR A 85 -13.42 11.42 -0.35
C THR A 85 -14.60 12.00 -1.13
N CYS A 86 -14.67 11.78 -2.45
CA CYS A 86 -15.64 12.49 -3.30
C CYS A 86 -16.68 11.58 -3.98
N GLY A 87 -16.57 10.26 -3.83
CA GLY A 87 -17.54 9.30 -4.38
C GLY A 87 -17.51 9.12 -5.91
N ILE A 88 -16.61 9.81 -6.63
CA ILE A 88 -16.45 9.61 -8.07
C ILE A 88 -16.12 8.15 -8.36
N HIS A 89 -16.81 7.57 -9.33
CA HIS A 89 -16.56 6.19 -9.70
C HIS A 89 -15.23 6.04 -10.44
N ARG A 90 -14.54 4.91 -10.26
CA ARG A 90 -13.20 4.71 -10.86
C ARG A 90 -13.21 4.77 -12.39
N SER A 91 -14.32 4.36 -13.03
CA SER A 91 -14.48 4.45 -14.49
C SER A 91 -14.67 5.88 -15.01
N GLU A 92 -15.04 6.83 -14.13
CA GLU A 92 -15.25 8.24 -14.48
C GLU A 92 -13.98 9.10 -14.29
N LEU A 93 -12.90 8.50 -13.76
CA LEU A 93 -11.61 9.18 -13.61
C LEU A 93 -10.99 9.51 -14.97
N LYS A 94 -10.88 10.80 -15.26
CA LYS A 94 -10.14 11.31 -16.43
C LYS A 94 -8.63 11.31 -16.20
N GLU A 95 -8.20 11.53 -14.97
CA GLU A 95 -6.80 11.64 -14.59
C GLU A 95 -6.38 10.47 -13.69
N LYS A 96 -5.22 9.91 -14.00
CA LYS A 96 -4.50 8.91 -13.19
C LYS A 96 -3.25 9.60 -12.60
N PRO A 97 -2.73 9.18 -11.43
CA PRO A 97 -3.01 7.95 -10.70
C PRO A 97 -4.21 8.01 -9.73
N ALA A 98 -4.53 6.88 -9.11
CA ALA A 98 -5.41 6.79 -7.94
C ALA A 98 -4.57 6.28 -6.76
N TRP A 99 -4.80 6.83 -5.58
CA TRP A 99 -3.98 6.58 -4.39
C TRP A 99 -4.68 5.60 -3.47
N GLY A 100 -3.96 4.61 -2.94
CA GLY A 100 -4.50 3.71 -1.92
C GLY A 100 -4.68 4.48 -0.61
N VAL A 101 -5.85 4.37 0.00
CA VAL A 101 -6.15 4.99 1.30
C VAL A 101 -6.93 4.00 2.17
N HIS A 102 -7.03 4.30 3.46
CA HIS A 102 -7.87 3.51 4.35
C HIS A 102 -9.31 3.47 3.82
N GLY A 103 -9.88 2.27 3.70
CA GLY A 103 -11.21 2.03 3.16
C GLY A 103 -11.27 1.85 1.64
N GLY A 104 -10.17 2.06 0.90
CA GLY A 104 -10.11 1.80 -0.53
C GLY A 104 -9.12 2.68 -1.28
N TRP A 105 -9.63 3.56 -2.12
CA TRP A 105 -8.79 4.43 -2.95
C TRP A 105 -9.33 5.86 -3.03
N GLN A 106 -8.44 6.80 -3.32
CA GLN A 106 -8.72 8.21 -3.45
C GLN A 106 -8.26 8.72 -4.82
N CYS A 107 -9.06 9.59 -5.44
CA CYS A 107 -8.68 10.20 -6.72
C CYS A 107 -7.53 11.18 -6.55
N ASN A 108 -6.72 11.38 -7.60
CA ASN A 108 -5.58 12.29 -7.56
C ASN A 108 -5.95 13.69 -7.08
N PHE A 109 -7.07 14.24 -7.57
CA PHE A 109 -7.52 15.57 -7.16
C PHE A 109 -7.78 15.68 -5.65
N CYS A 110 -8.46 14.70 -5.05
CA CYS A 110 -8.71 14.71 -3.61
C CYS A 110 -7.41 14.54 -2.83
N HIS A 111 -6.56 13.61 -3.27
CA HIS A 111 -5.25 13.36 -2.66
C HIS A 111 -4.37 14.62 -2.68
N THR A 112 -4.19 15.25 -3.84
CA THR A 112 -3.39 16.47 -3.99
C THR A 112 -3.94 17.60 -3.11
N ARG A 113 -5.25 17.81 -3.09
CA ARG A 113 -5.87 18.85 -2.26
C ARG A 113 -5.63 18.61 -0.76
N GLU A 114 -5.82 17.37 -0.30
CA GLU A 114 -5.60 17.01 1.12
C GLU A 114 -4.11 17.07 1.48
N HIS A 115 -3.24 16.63 0.56
CA HIS A 115 -1.79 16.74 0.69
C HIS A 115 -1.35 18.21 0.81
N GLU A 116 -1.82 19.10 -0.06
CA GLU A 116 -1.53 20.54 0.00
C GLU A 116 -2.00 21.16 1.32
N ALA A 117 -3.18 20.79 1.80
CA ALA A 117 -3.68 21.25 3.10
C ALA A 117 -2.78 20.80 4.25
N ARG A 118 -2.38 19.52 4.27
CA ARG A 118 -1.46 18.96 5.27
C ARG A 118 -0.08 19.61 5.21
N LYS A 119 0.45 19.83 4.00
CA LYS A 119 1.70 20.54 3.75
C LYS A 119 1.69 21.95 4.35
N ASN A 120 0.66 22.73 4.04
CA ASN A 120 0.52 24.09 4.55
C ASN A 120 0.38 24.12 6.08
N ALA A 121 -0.38 23.18 6.65
CA ALA A 121 -0.52 23.07 8.11
C ALA A 121 0.80 22.71 8.80
N ALA A 122 1.60 21.81 8.23
CA ALA A 122 2.90 21.43 8.78
C ALA A 122 3.91 22.59 8.74
N ILE A 123 3.94 23.35 7.64
CA ILE A 123 4.81 24.52 7.49
C ILE A 123 4.44 25.60 8.51
N GLU A 124 3.14 25.90 8.69
CA GLU A 124 2.72 26.90 9.67
C GLU A 124 3.00 26.44 11.10
N ALA A 125 2.77 25.16 11.42
CA ALA A 125 3.09 24.61 12.73
C ALA A 125 4.60 24.68 13.04
N ALA A 126 5.46 24.39 12.07
CA ALA A 126 6.91 24.53 12.21
C ALA A 126 7.31 26.00 12.47
N ARG A 127 6.69 26.93 11.74
CA ARG A 127 6.90 28.37 11.93
C ARG A 127 6.45 28.85 13.31
N GLU A 128 5.29 28.40 13.79
CA GLU A 128 4.78 28.73 15.14
C GLU A 128 5.69 28.20 16.25
N GLN A 129 6.32 27.05 16.02
CA GLN A 129 7.29 26.46 16.94
C GLN A 129 8.68 27.11 16.86
N GLY A 130 8.90 28.02 15.90
CA GLY A 130 10.19 28.66 15.66
C GLY A 130 11.23 27.71 15.07
N HIS A 131 10.79 26.63 14.40
CA HIS A 131 11.66 25.66 13.74
C HIS A 131 12.56 26.36 12.72
N SER A 132 13.81 25.94 12.70
CA SER A 132 14.87 26.46 11.85
C SER A 132 15.80 25.33 11.40
N GLU A 133 16.66 25.61 10.43
CA GLU A 133 17.64 24.63 9.97
C GLU A 133 18.56 24.15 11.10
N ASN A 134 18.86 24.99 12.10
CA ASN A 134 19.72 24.61 13.23
C ASN A 134 19.13 23.45 14.05
N ASP A 135 17.81 23.29 14.05
CA ASP A 135 17.13 22.21 14.76
C ASP A 135 17.34 20.84 14.09
N CYS A 136 17.90 20.82 12.88
CA CYS A 136 18.27 19.63 12.13
C CYS A 136 19.73 19.20 12.33
N TRP A 137 20.53 19.94 13.11
CA TRP A 137 21.95 19.64 13.33
C TRP A 137 22.15 18.75 14.56
N TYR A 138 23.14 17.85 14.50
CA TYR A 138 23.53 16.98 15.62
C TYR A 138 22.38 16.16 16.21
N THR A 139 21.43 15.74 15.36
CA THR A 139 20.33 14.85 15.73
C THR A 139 20.54 13.48 15.08
N ASP A 140 20.09 12.45 15.78
CA ASP A 140 19.98 11.07 15.30
C ASP A 140 18.76 10.85 14.40
N LYS A 141 17.92 11.87 14.23
CA LYS A 141 16.70 11.83 13.43
C LYS A 141 16.84 12.65 12.17
N LEU A 142 16.25 12.13 11.11
CA LEU A 142 16.16 12.86 9.87
C LEU A 142 15.00 13.85 9.91
N ILE A 143 15.26 15.13 10.18
CA ILE A 143 14.22 16.15 10.32
C ILE A 143 14.19 17.05 9.09
N CYS A 144 13.00 17.28 8.52
CA CYS A 144 12.83 18.22 7.41
C CYS A 144 13.13 19.66 7.86
N PRO A 145 14.01 20.41 7.16
CA PRO A 145 14.34 21.79 7.54
C PRO A 145 13.20 22.79 7.35
N VAL A 146 12.16 22.42 6.59
CA VAL A 146 11.06 23.34 6.23
C VAL A 146 9.81 23.14 7.07
N CYS A 147 9.42 21.88 7.32
CA CYS A 147 8.16 21.58 8.01
C CYS A 147 8.33 20.81 9.32
N ALA A 148 9.56 20.72 9.83
CA ALA A 148 9.92 20.02 11.08
C ALA A 148 9.52 18.54 11.16
N SER A 149 9.03 17.95 10.07
CA SER A 149 8.58 16.57 10.04
C SER A 149 9.75 15.60 10.02
N GLU A 150 9.65 14.52 10.77
CA GLU A 150 10.61 13.41 10.74
C GLU A 150 10.45 12.63 9.43
N CYS A 151 11.51 12.60 8.64
CA CYS A 151 11.65 11.98 7.31
C CYS A 151 12.25 10.57 7.39
N THR A 152 12.07 9.84 8.49
CA THR A 152 12.58 8.47 8.60
C THR A 152 11.87 7.56 7.61
N SER A 153 12.64 6.87 6.77
CA SER A 153 12.19 5.81 5.88
C SER A 153 13.18 4.65 6.01
N ASP A 154 12.67 3.44 6.20
CA ASP A 154 13.50 2.21 6.26
C ASP A 154 14.24 1.95 4.93
N ASP A 155 13.83 2.62 3.84
CA ASP A 155 14.40 2.53 2.50
C ASP A 155 15.42 3.64 2.20
N ILE A 156 15.72 4.56 3.13
CA ILE A 156 16.80 5.54 2.93
C ILE A 156 18.11 4.80 3.10
N ASP A 157 18.79 4.56 1.99
CA ASP A 157 20.15 4.05 1.99
C ASP A 157 21.02 5.03 2.79
N PRO A 158 21.83 4.58 3.78
CA PRO A 158 22.77 5.45 4.47
C PRO A 158 23.78 6.15 3.54
N GLU A 159 23.92 5.70 2.28
CA GLU A 159 24.68 6.38 1.24
C GLU A 159 23.87 7.42 0.44
N ASP A 160 22.54 7.38 0.48
CA ASP A 160 21.66 8.31 -0.23
C ASP A 160 21.47 9.59 0.57
N GLN A 161 22.16 10.64 0.13
CA GLN A 161 22.16 11.93 0.80
C GLN A 161 20.99 12.81 0.38
N ASP A 162 20.29 12.52 -0.72
CA ASP A 162 19.23 13.37 -1.23
C ASP A 162 17.85 12.85 -0.82
N VAL A 163 17.17 13.61 0.05
CA VAL A 163 15.91 13.18 0.66
C VAL A 163 14.78 14.12 0.26
N THR A 164 13.67 13.54 -0.21
CA THR A 164 12.39 14.25 -0.40
C THR A 164 11.49 14.08 0.82
N CYS A 165 11.12 15.17 1.47
CA CYS A 165 10.15 15.14 2.57
C CYS A 165 8.76 14.70 2.07
N TYR A 166 8.23 13.59 2.57
CA TYR A 166 6.88 13.09 2.23
C TYR A 166 5.72 13.98 2.76
N VAL A 167 6.03 14.98 3.59
CA VAL A 167 5.05 15.92 4.15
C VAL A 167 4.92 17.18 3.32
N CYS A 168 6.05 17.80 2.96
CA CYS A 168 6.06 19.11 2.27
C CYS A 168 6.76 19.11 0.90
N ASP A 169 7.20 17.95 0.41
CA ASP A 169 7.89 17.76 -0.87
C ASP A 169 9.22 18.50 -1.02
N THR A 170 9.78 19.03 0.07
CA THR A 170 11.09 19.68 0.04
C THR A 170 12.17 18.63 -0.16
N ASN A 171 13.03 18.83 -1.16
CA ASN A 171 14.27 18.09 -1.32
C ASN A 171 15.37 18.77 -0.49
N PHE A 172 16.11 17.98 0.27
CA PHE A 172 17.23 18.46 1.07
C PHE A 172 18.30 17.37 1.17
N THR A 173 19.55 17.80 1.38
CA THR A 173 20.69 16.89 1.48
C THR A 173 21.02 16.63 2.95
N VAL A 174 21.45 15.40 3.24
CA VAL A 174 21.75 14.91 4.58
C VAL A 174 23.24 14.64 4.70
N GLU A 175 23.88 15.25 5.69
CA GLU A 175 25.29 15.00 6.01
C GLU A 175 25.36 14.16 7.29
N ILE A 176 25.98 12.98 7.20
CA ILE A 176 26.17 12.08 8.35
C ILE A 176 27.60 12.22 8.86
N GLU A 177 27.76 12.76 10.07
CA GLU A 177 29.04 12.78 10.78
C GLU A 177 29.20 11.51 11.64
N TYR A 178 30.20 10.70 11.31
CA TYR A 178 30.58 9.54 12.13
C TYR A 178 31.66 9.93 13.13
N ASP A 179 31.35 9.90 14.43
CA ASP A 179 32.38 9.98 15.46
C ASP A 179 33.03 8.60 15.66
N LEU A 180 34.19 8.40 15.05
CA LEU A 180 34.99 7.18 15.15
C LEU A 180 35.57 6.95 16.56
N ALA A 181 35.45 7.90 17.50
CA ALA A 181 36.00 7.78 18.85
C ALA A 181 35.29 6.71 19.73
N ASN A 182 34.11 6.22 19.33
CA ASN A 182 33.33 5.22 20.07
C ASN A 182 33.22 3.84 19.38
N LEU A 183 33.89 3.64 18.25
CA LEU A 183 34.11 2.28 17.73
C LEU A 183 35.30 1.69 18.47
N GLY A 184 35.00 0.97 19.55
CA GLY A 184 36.01 0.26 20.35
C GLY A 184 36.95 -0.51 19.44
N LEU A 185 38.22 -0.13 19.51
CA LEU A 185 39.37 -0.79 18.89
C LEU A 185 39.29 -2.31 19.13
N ILE A 186 38.83 -3.07 18.12
CA ILE A 186 39.16 -4.48 18.02
C ILE A 186 40.49 -4.51 17.26
N ASN A 187 41.59 -4.38 18.00
CA ASN A 187 42.90 -4.77 17.49
C ASN A 187 42.84 -6.29 17.28
N SER A 188 42.70 -6.75 16.05
CA SER A 188 43.17 -8.09 15.68
C SER A 188 44.65 -7.95 15.34
N GLU A 189 45.50 -8.19 16.33
CA GLU A 189 46.92 -8.42 16.11
C GLU A 189 47.06 -9.67 15.21
N GLU A 190 47.73 -9.49 14.08
CA GLU A 190 48.32 -10.56 13.29
C GLU A 190 49.36 -11.27 14.16
N GLU A 191 49.18 -12.57 14.41
CA GLU A 191 50.30 -13.47 14.71
C GLU A 191 50.33 -14.55 13.64
N GLU A 192 51.30 -14.39 12.74
CA GLU A 192 51.85 -15.46 11.91
C GLU A 192 52.54 -16.49 12.81
N ASP A 193 52.22 -17.78 12.60
CA ASP A 193 53.16 -18.91 12.70
C ASP A 193 52.65 -20.08 11.85
#